data_AF-A0A953BJI3-F1
#
_entry.id   AF-A0A953BJI3-F1
#
_cell.length_a   1.000
_cell.length_b   1.000
_cell.length_c   1.000
_cell.angle_alpha   90.00
_cell.angle_beta   90.00
_cell.angle_gamma   90.00
#
_symmetry.space_group_name_H-M   'P 1'
#
loop_
_entity.id
_entity.type
_entity.pdbx_description
1 polymer ?
#
loop_
_entity_poly.entity_id
_entity_poly.type
_entity_poly.pdbx_seq_one_letter_code
_entity_poly.pdbx_strand_id
1 'polypeptide(L)'
;MSARTVRSIVGGLNVLACGVVVLVIGAASESVHGAPVDWAAWTSSTGPSVSGTAQGTIATSSGSVSVTYSGEIFFSQVNSAGIYYYAPDAPYLSATVSNAPPRADIIALQGGVGSGTHTLTFTPPVENPVMAIVSLGQPSIVVTYDFDVPFTILSYGPGYWGGPGTLNNIGGKRLTGVEGHGTIRFIGTVSSINWTIPNPETWHGFTVGLLGVAPCPCDLNGDGFVDDDDFVIFLAAYNILDCLDPSMPARCPADFNGDSLVDDTDFVIFVAAYNELVCP
;
A
#
# COMPACT_ATOMS: atom_id res chain seq x y z
N MET A 1 -75.11 -28.00 -24.54
CA MET A 1 -74.83 -27.58 -25.93
C MET A 1 -73.33 -27.84 -26.15
N SER A 2 -72.98 -28.97 -26.77
CA SER A 2 -72.53 -29.09 -28.19
C SER A 2 -71.05 -28.70 -28.33
N ALA A 3 -70.09 -29.46 -28.87
CA ALA A 3 -70.06 -30.74 -29.57
C ALA A 3 -68.65 -31.39 -29.46
N ARG A 4 -68.59 -32.71 -29.67
CA ARG A 4 -67.40 -33.57 -29.86
C ARG A 4 -66.65 -33.26 -31.18
N THR A 5 -65.36 -33.64 -31.28
CA THR A 5 -64.66 -34.31 -32.43
C THR A 5 -63.21 -34.64 -32.00
N VAL A 6 -62.81 -35.88 -31.67
CA VAL A 6 -62.19 -36.99 -32.45
C VAL A 6 -60.81 -36.73 -33.10
N ARG A 7 -59.78 -37.37 -32.50
CA ARG A 7 -58.52 -38.04 -32.96
C ARG A 7 -57.66 -37.47 -34.11
N SER A 8 -56.34 -37.42 -33.88
CA SER A 8 -55.35 -38.01 -34.81
C SER A 8 -54.02 -38.36 -34.11
N ILE A 9 -53.44 -39.51 -34.50
CA ILE A 9 -52.16 -40.10 -34.09
C ILE A 9 -51.14 -39.80 -35.20
N VAL A 10 -49.98 -39.22 -34.88
CA VAL A 10 -48.66 -39.38 -35.55
C VAL A 10 -47.65 -38.82 -34.53
N GLY A 11 -46.49 -39.37 -34.18
CA GLY A 11 -45.57 -40.31 -34.80
C GLY A 11 -44.17 -39.82 -34.36
N GLY A 12 -43.34 -40.71 -33.83
CA GLY A 12 -42.11 -40.34 -33.13
C GLY A 12 -41.07 -39.63 -33.98
N LEU A 13 -40.31 -38.74 -33.32
CA LEU A 13 -38.97 -38.33 -33.73
C LEU A 13 -38.16 -38.14 -32.44
N ASN A 14 -37.40 -39.16 -32.03
CA ASN A 14 -36.43 -39.04 -30.95
C ASN A 14 -35.26 -38.20 -31.47
N VAL A 15 -35.33 -36.88 -31.27
CA VAL A 15 -34.17 -36.00 -31.42
C VAL A 15 -33.31 -36.22 -30.18
N LEU A 16 -32.16 -36.86 -30.38
CA LEU A 16 -31.11 -36.98 -29.38
C LEU A 16 -30.54 -35.57 -29.16
N ALA A 17 -31.08 -34.84 -28.18
CA ALA A 17 -30.54 -33.54 -27.78
C ALA A 17 -29.22 -33.80 -27.04
N CYS A 18 -28.11 -33.57 -27.74
CA CYS A 18 -26.79 -33.49 -27.15
C CYS A 18 -26.78 -32.27 -26.23
N GLY A 19 -26.98 -32.49 -24.92
CA GLY A 19 -26.97 -31.44 -23.92
C GLY A 19 -25.57 -30.87 -23.79
N VAL A 20 -25.35 -29.69 -24.40
CA VAL A 20 -24.17 -28.87 -24.11
C VAL A 20 -24.36 -28.35 -22.69
N VAL A 21 -23.67 -28.98 -21.73
CA VAL A 21 -23.49 -28.42 -20.40
C VAL A 21 -22.57 -27.21 -20.57
N VAL A 22 -23.15 -26.02 -20.64
CA VAL A 22 -22.41 -24.77 -20.55
C VAL A 22 -21.98 -24.65 -19.09
N LEU A 23 -20.74 -25.03 -18.80
CA LEU A 23 -20.10 -24.74 -17.53
C LEU A 23 -19.88 -23.22 -17.48
N VAL A 24 -20.78 -22.51 -16.78
CA VAL A 24 -20.55 -21.09 -16.45
C VAL A 24 -19.46 -21.08 -15.40
N ILE A 25 -18.21 -20.92 -15.84
CA ILE A 25 -17.10 -20.61 -14.95
C ILE A 25 -17.37 -19.18 -14.45
N GLY A 26 -17.92 -19.08 -13.24
CA GLY A 26 -18.00 -17.79 -12.56
C GLY A 26 -16.57 -17.32 -12.35
N ALA A 27 -16.14 -16.31 -13.11
CA ALA A 27 -14.92 -15.59 -12.79
C ALA A 27 -15.10 -15.03 -11.38
N ALA A 28 -14.37 -15.58 -10.41
CA ALA A 28 -14.19 -14.92 -9.14
C ALA A 28 -13.56 -13.56 -9.46
N SER A 29 -14.29 -12.49 -9.25
CA SER A 29 -13.71 -11.16 -9.26
C SER A 29 -12.75 -11.11 -8.08
N GLU A 30 -11.45 -11.24 -8.34
CA GLU A 30 -10.44 -10.85 -7.37
C GLU A 30 -10.76 -9.42 -6.98
N SER A 31 -11.05 -9.21 -5.69
CA SER A 31 -11.18 -7.88 -5.14
C SER A 31 -9.83 -7.19 -5.35
N VAL A 32 -9.79 -6.21 -6.25
CA VAL A 32 -8.69 -5.24 -6.37
C VAL A 32 -8.69 -4.40 -5.09
N HIS A 33 -8.23 -5.00 -3.99
CA HIS A 33 -8.08 -4.35 -2.71
C HIS A 33 -6.61 -3.92 -2.60
N GLY A 34 -6.36 -2.69 -2.14
CA GLY A 34 -4.99 -2.17 -2.02
C GLY A 34 -4.12 -3.03 -1.11
N ALA A 35 -2.79 -2.89 -1.22
CA ALA A 35 -1.87 -3.53 -0.30
C ALA A 35 -2.03 -2.93 1.11
N PRO A 36 -1.94 -3.74 2.18
CA PRO A 36 -1.87 -3.20 3.53
C PRO A 36 -0.59 -2.38 3.65
N VAL A 37 -0.63 -1.27 4.35
CA VAL A 37 0.51 -0.42 4.67
C VAL A 37 1.03 -0.79 6.04
N ASP A 38 2.34 -1.00 6.11
CA ASP A 38 3.10 -1.05 7.34
C ASP A 38 3.38 0.38 7.80
N TRP A 39 2.59 0.85 8.75
CA TRP A 39 2.70 2.21 9.28
C TRP A 39 3.75 2.31 10.38
N ALA A 40 4.43 3.45 10.45
CA ALA A 40 5.43 3.73 11.47
C ALA A 40 4.84 3.65 12.89
N ALA A 41 5.53 2.90 13.73
CA ALA A 41 5.38 2.95 15.18
C ALA A 41 6.39 3.96 15.72
N TRP A 42 5.92 5.16 16.06
CA TRP A 42 6.77 6.18 16.66
C TRP A 42 6.95 5.88 18.14
N THR A 43 8.19 5.90 18.62
CA THR A 43 8.54 5.43 19.97
C THR A 43 9.07 6.54 20.88
N SER A 44 9.66 7.59 20.31
CA SER A 44 10.19 8.73 21.06
C SER A 44 10.19 10.00 20.23
N SER A 45 10.16 11.15 20.92
CA SER A 45 10.26 12.47 20.31
C SER A 45 10.83 13.49 21.30
N THR A 46 11.33 14.62 20.78
CA THR A 46 11.93 15.72 21.56
C THR A 46 11.19 17.06 21.38
N GLY A 47 9.92 17.01 20.94
CA GLY A 47 9.06 18.19 20.80
C GLY A 47 8.19 18.50 22.04
N PRO A 48 7.61 19.70 22.15
CA PRO A 48 7.61 20.78 21.16
C PRO A 48 8.97 21.49 21.02
N SER A 49 9.42 21.72 19.78
CA SER A 49 10.73 22.34 19.47
C SER A 49 10.81 22.74 18.00
N VAL A 50 11.48 23.87 17.68
CA VAL A 50 11.81 24.26 16.29
C VAL A 50 12.93 23.41 15.66
N SER A 51 13.58 22.57 16.47
CA SER A 51 14.61 21.62 16.04
C SER A 51 14.41 20.31 16.80
N GLY A 52 13.18 19.81 16.77
CA GLY A 52 12.80 18.54 17.35
C GLY A 52 13.23 17.35 16.50
N THR A 53 13.20 16.19 17.14
CA THR A 53 13.44 14.89 16.51
C THR A 53 12.37 13.90 16.96
N ALA A 54 12.06 12.93 16.12
CA ALA A 54 11.27 11.76 16.49
C ALA A 54 11.85 10.49 15.88
N GLN A 55 11.72 9.37 16.58
CA GLN A 55 12.22 8.08 16.14
C GLN A 55 11.10 7.05 16.16
N GLY A 56 11.10 6.17 15.16
CA GLY A 56 10.16 5.07 15.04
C GLY A 56 10.71 3.93 14.20
N THR A 57 9.93 2.87 14.09
CA THR A 57 10.21 1.74 13.22
C THR A 57 8.99 1.38 12.39
N ILE A 58 9.23 0.88 11.18
CA ILE A 58 8.23 0.28 10.31
C ILE A 58 8.59 -1.19 10.20
N ALA A 59 7.75 -2.07 10.76
CA ALA A 59 7.92 -3.51 10.66
C ALA A 59 7.31 -3.98 9.34
N THR A 60 8.12 -4.59 8.48
CA THR A 60 7.72 -5.14 7.18
C THR A 60 7.79 -6.66 7.21
N SER A 61 7.28 -7.31 6.16
CA SER A 61 7.47 -8.75 5.94
C SER A 61 8.96 -9.15 5.81
N SER A 62 9.78 -8.27 5.23
CA SER A 62 11.21 -8.46 4.98
C SER A 62 12.12 -8.00 6.14
N GLY A 63 11.58 -7.38 7.18
CA GLY A 63 12.38 -6.95 8.33
C GLY A 63 11.85 -5.70 9.02
N SER A 64 12.75 -4.81 9.42
CA SER A 64 12.38 -3.56 10.08
C SER A 64 13.17 -2.40 9.47
N VAL A 65 12.45 -1.35 9.11
CA VAL A 65 13.02 -0.06 8.70
C VAL A 65 12.99 0.89 9.88
N SER A 66 14.14 1.49 10.19
CA SER A 66 14.20 2.61 11.12
C SER A 66 13.78 3.90 10.42
N VAL A 67 12.89 4.67 11.03
CA VAL A 67 12.48 5.99 10.53
C VAL A 67 12.80 7.06 11.57
N THR A 68 13.46 8.12 11.13
CA THR A 68 13.77 9.29 11.96
C THR A 68 13.23 10.54 11.31
N TYR A 69 12.56 11.37 12.09
CA TYR A 69 12.15 12.71 11.72
C TYR A 69 13.05 13.75 12.41
N SER A 70 13.42 14.81 11.70
CA SER A 70 14.02 16.02 12.27
C SER A 70 13.41 17.28 11.66
N GLY A 71 13.10 18.26 12.49
CA GLY A 71 12.49 19.53 12.05
C GLY A 71 11.72 20.18 13.18
N GLU A 72 10.89 21.17 12.86
CA GLU A 72 9.94 21.71 13.84
C GLU A 72 8.94 20.63 14.29
N ILE A 73 8.57 20.62 15.57
CA ILE A 73 7.52 19.77 16.14
C ILE A 73 6.66 20.68 17.01
N PHE A 74 5.38 20.79 16.68
CA PHE A 74 4.39 21.53 17.46
C PHE A 74 3.86 20.68 18.61
N PHE A 75 3.55 19.41 18.35
CA PHE A 75 3.43 18.35 19.35
C PHE A 75 3.67 16.99 18.70
N SER A 76 3.71 15.94 19.50
CA SER A 76 3.71 14.58 18.99
C SER A 76 2.95 13.64 19.91
N GLN A 77 2.44 12.56 19.33
CA GLN A 77 1.94 11.38 20.05
C GLN A 77 2.76 10.19 19.58
N VAL A 78 3.25 9.40 20.53
CA VAL A 78 4.10 8.23 20.29
C VAL A 78 3.63 7.09 21.18
N ASN A 79 4.00 5.84 20.83
CA ASN A 79 3.58 4.63 21.54
C ASN A 79 2.06 4.44 21.61
N SER A 80 1.36 4.90 20.56
CA SER A 80 -0.08 4.94 20.39
C SER A 80 -0.83 5.63 21.52
N ALA A 81 -0.21 6.63 22.15
CA ALA A 81 -0.81 7.37 23.26
C ALA A 81 -1.53 8.62 22.78
N GLY A 82 -2.80 8.79 23.13
CA GLY A 82 -3.54 10.04 22.88
C GLY A 82 -4.77 9.85 22.00
N ILE A 83 -5.00 10.80 21.10
CA ILE A 83 -6.19 10.91 20.25
C ILE A 83 -5.87 10.36 18.86
N TYR A 84 -6.71 9.45 18.38
CA TYR A 84 -6.62 8.90 17.04
C TYR A 84 -7.17 9.89 15.99
N TYR A 85 -6.28 10.70 15.40
CA TYR A 85 -6.63 11.75 14.43
C TYR A 85 -6.80 11.26 12.98
N TYR A 86 -6.53 9.99 12.69
CA TYR A 86 -6.75 9.40 11.37
C TYR A 86 -8.17 8.83 11.20
N ALA A 87 -9.09 9.12 12.13
CA ALA A 87 -10.51 8.84 11.96
C ALA A 87 -11.23 9.94 11.17
N PRO A 88 -12.24 9.61 10.35
CA PRO A 88 -12.56 8.26 9.88
C PRO A 88 -11.46 7.73 8.95
N ASP A 89 -11.40 6.41 8.74
CA ASP A 89 -10.37 5.80 7.90
C ASP A 89 -10.48 6.19 6.41
N ALA A 90 -11.71 6.50 5.95
CA ALA A 90 -12.03 6.69 4.54
C ALA A 90 -11.11 7.63 3.73
N PRO A 91 -10.63 8.78 4.24
CA PRO A 91 -9.70 9.65 3.52
C PRO A 91 -8.34 9.00 3.26
N TYR A 92 -7.96 8.00 4.05
CA TYR A 92 -6.64 7.36 4.03
C TYR A 92 -6.60 6.10 3.17
N LEU A 93 -7.75 5.63 2.69
CA LEU A 93 -7.89 4.43 1.87
C LEU A 93 -7.91 4.76 0.37
N SER A 94 -7.34 3.88 -0.44
CA SER A 94 -7.35 3.97 -1.91
C SER A 94 -7.29 2.59 -2.55
N ALA A 95 -7.29 2.52 -3.88
CA ALA A 95 -6.99 1.28 -4.59
C ALA A 95 -5.58 0.74 -4.30
N THR A 96 -4.66 1.57 -3.80
CA THR A 96 -3.28 1.19 -3.47
C THR A 96 -3.08 0.92 -1.98
N VAL A 97 -3.86 1.59 -1.11
CA VAL A 97 -3.71 1.55 0.36
C VAL A 97 -4.99 1.02 0.99
N SER A 98 -4.94 -0.16 1.62
CA SER A 98 -6.13 -0.82 2.16
C SER A 98 -6.41 -0.60 3.64
N ASN A 99 -5.51 0.04 4.39
CA ASN A 99 -5.67 0.35 5.80
C ASN A 99 -5.20 1.77 6.12
N ALA A 100 -5.98 2.47 6.95
CA ALA A 100 -5.54 3.71 7.57
C ALA A 100 -4.44 3.44 8.62
N PRO A 101 -3.67 4.46 9.05
CA PRO A 101 -2.75 4.34 10.16
C PRO A 101 -3.45 3.70 11.38
N PRO A 102 -2.93 2.63 12.00
CA PRO A 102 -3.64 1.93 13.07
C PRO A 102 -3.38 2.52 14.47
N ARG A 103 -2.39 3.41 14.59
CA ARG A 103 -1.94 4.00 15.87
C ARG A 103 -2.37 5.45 15.95
N ALA A 104 -2.49 5.95 17.19
CA ALA A 104 -2.64 7.39 17.44
C ALA A 104 -1.33 8.17 17.20
N ASP A 105 -0.26 7.51 16.75
CA ASP A 105 1.03 8.15 16.55
C ASP A 105 0.98 9.24 15.47
N ILE A 106 1.47 10.43 15.81
CA ILE A 106 1.49 11.58 14.90
C ILE A 106 2.65 12.50 15.25
N ILE A 107 3.29 13.04 14.21
CA ILE A 107 4.14 14.21 14.32
C ILE A 107 3.34 15.40 13.81
N ALA A 108 3.04 16.34 14.70
CA ALA A 108 2.28 17.53 14.38
C ALA A 108 3.21 18.74 14.21
N LEU A 109 2.93 19.55 13.20
CA LEU A 109 3.75 20.66 12.74
C LEU A 109 2.92 21.93 12.68
N GLN A 110 3.59 23.07 12.81
CA GLN A 110 2.99 24.39 12.61
C GLN A 110 3.41 25.00 11.26
N GLY A 111 4.67 24.81 10.87
CA GLY A 111 5.26 25.45 9.71
C GLY A 111 5.48 26.97 9.87
N GLY A 112 5.68 27.65 8.75
CA GLY A 112 5.91 29.09 8.66
C GLY A 112 7.37 29.51 8.71
N VAL A 113 7.60 30.82 8.69
CA VAL A 113 8.94 31.40 8.75
C VAL A 113 9.65 30.95 10.02
N GLY A 114 10.79 30.27 9.87
CA GLY A 114 11.59 29.77 10.98
C GLY A 114 11.35 28.29 11.35
N SER A 115 10.40 27.59 10.71
CA SER A 115 10.24 26.13 10.89
C SER A 115 11.39 25.31 10.26
N GLY A 116 12.15 25.94 9.35
CA GLY A 116 13.30 25.34 8.70
C GLY A 116 12.93 24.22 7.73
N THR A 117 13.87 23.29 7.54
CA THR A 117 13.65 22.09 6.75
C THR A 117 13.19 20.96 7.66
N HIS A 118 12.16 20.25 7.19
CA HIS A 118 11.66 19.03 7.78
C HIS A 118 12.26 17.86 7.00
N THR A 119 12.80 16.86 7.70
CA THR A 119 13.49 15.73 7.08
C THR A 119 12.99 14.43 7.70
N LEU A 120 12.61 13.49 6.85
CA LEU A 120 12.47 12.08 7.19
C LEU A 120 13.66 11.32 6.65
N THR A 121 14.21 10.40 7.44
CA THR A 121 15.32 9.52 7.07
C THR A 121 14.91 8.07 7.32
N PHE A 122 15.17 7.21 6.34
CA PHE A 122 14.88 5.78 6.38
C PHE A 122 16.18 4.97 6.34
N THR A 123 16.28 3.98 7.21
CA THR A 123 17.41 3.04 7.23
C THR A 123 16.90 1.61 7.37
N PRO A 124 17.10 0.74 6.36
CA PRO A 124 17.67 1.02 5.02
C PRO A 124 16.80 1.98 4.17
N PRO A 125 17.29 2.45 3.00
CA PRO A 125 16.46 3.17 2.03
C PRO A 125 15.21 2.37 1.66
N VAL A 126 14.12 3.07 1.38
CA VAL A 126 12.81 2.47 1.12
C VAL A 126 12.27 2.88 -0.23
N GLU A 127 11.45 2.03 -0.82
CA GLU A 127 10.80 2.31 -2.09
C GLU A 127 9.38 2.85 -1.90
N ASN A 128 9.08 3.92 -2.64
CA ASN A 128 7.76 4.52 -2.75
C ASN A 128 7.00 4.69 -1.42
N PRO A 129 7.61 5.25 -0.36
CA PRO A 129 6.95 5.36 0.94
C PRO A 129 5.66 6.18 0.83
N VAL A 130 4.71 5.90 1.71
CA VAL A 130 3.46 6.65 1.81
C VAL A 130 3.47 7.56 3.04
N MET A 131 2.74 8.67 2.96
CA MET A 131 2.53 9.60 4.05
C MET A 131 1.04 9.89 4.20
N ALA A 132 0.51 9.61 5.39
CA ALA A 132 -0.84 10.00 5.78
C ALA A 132 -0.80 11.39 6.39
N ILE A 133 -1.69 12.27 5.95
CA ILE A 133 -1.74 13.69 6.31
C ILE A 133 -3.06 13.98 7.02
N VAL A 134 -2.97 14.76 8.09
CA VAL A 134 -4.08 15.17 8.94
C VAL A 134 -4.18 16.70 8.90
N SER A 135 -5.35 17.22 8.52
CA SER A 135 -5.74 18.61 8.72
C SER A 135 -4.84 19.65 8.03
N LEU A 136 -4.32 19.36 6.83
CA LEU A 136 -3.43 20.28 6.14
C LEU A 136 -4.20 21.52 5.64
N GLY A 137 -3.95 22.66 6.27
CA GLY A 137 -4.62 23.92 6.02
C GLY A 137 -6.03 24.01 6.63
N GLN A 138 -6.64 25.18 6.49
CA GLN A 138 -7.99 25.53 6.95
C GLN A 138 -8.76 26.17 5.80
N PRO A 139 -10.10 26.35 5.87
CA PRO A 139 -10.90 26.95 4.78
C PRO A 139 -10.38 28.29 4.23
N SER A 140 -9.69 29.07 5.07
CA SER A 140 -9.11 30.38 4.69
C SER A 140 -7.57 30.41 4.75
N ILE A 141 -6.91 29.29 5.07
CA ILE A 141 -5.46 29.19 5.22
C ILE A 141 -4.97 28.00 4.39
N VAL A 142 -4.35 28.27 3.25
CA VAL A 142 -3.71 27.22 2.47
C VAL A 142 -2.32 26.95 3.04
N VAL A 143 -2.12 25.74 3.54
CA VAL A 143 -0.78 25.25 3.92
C VAL A 143 -0.18 24.50 2.75
N THR A 144 1.14 24.63 2.60
CA THR A 144 1.90 24.08 1.48
C THR A 144 3.07 23.28 2.01
N TYR A 145 3.28 22.07 1.48
CA TYR A 145 4.54 21.34 1.63
C TYR A 145 5.30 21.39 0.31
N ASP A 146 6.55 21.85 0.38
CA ASP A 146 7.47 21.90 -0.75
C ASP A 146 8.50 20.78 -0.63
N PHE A 147 8.19 19.62 -1.19
CA PHE A 147 9.06 18.44 -1.16
C PHE A 147 10.22 18.54 -2.16
N ASP A 148 11.33 17.90 -1.84
CA ASP A 148 12.45 17.68 -2.76
C ASP A 148 12.26 16.46 -3.68
N VAL A 149 11.41 15.52 -3.26
CA VAL A 149 11.04 14.29 -3.99
C VAL A 149 9.65 14.38 -4.62
N PRO A 150 9.44 13.75 -5.80
CA PRO A 150 8.14 13.69 -6.43
C PRO A 150 7.17 12.77 -5.67
N PHE A 151 5.88 13.11 -5.71
CA PHE A 151 4.81 12.30 -5.12
C PHE A 151 3.54 12.29 -5.98
N THR A 152 2.64 11.36 -5.67
CA THR A 152 1.25 11.29 -6.16
C THR A 152 0.28 11.31 -4.99
N ILE A 153 -0.93 11.81 -5.20
CA ILE A 153 -2.01 11.75 -4.21
C ILE A 153 -2.79 10.46 -4.46
N LEU A 154 -2.88 9.58 -3.46
CA LEU A 154 -3.61 8.31 -3.55
C LEU A 154 -5.07 8.47 -3.13
N SER A 155 -5.32 9.27 -2.10
CA SER A 155 -6.64 9.50 -1.56
C SER A 155 -6.72 10.84 -0.83
N TYR A 156 -7.92 11.38 -0.74
CA TYR A 156 -8.23 12.49 0.16
C TYR A 156 -9.73 12.54 0.44
N GLY A 157 -10.12 13.21 1.52
CA GLY A 157 -11.52 13.40 1.89
C GLY A 157 -11.70 14.04 3.25
N PRO A 158 -12.97 14.24 3.71
CA PRO A 158 -13.25 14.82 5.02
C PRO A 158 -12.71 13.92 6.13
N GLY A 159 -11.86 14.46 6.99
CA GLY A 159 -11.22 13.72 8.08
C GLY A 159 -11.76 14.09 9.45
N TYR A 160 -10.91 13.95 10.47
CA TYR A 160 -11.26 14.13 11.89
C TYR A 160 -11.93 15.48 12.18
N TRP A 161 -11.45 16.55 11.56
CA TRP A 161 -11.97 17.91 11.72
C TRP A 161 -13.08 18.27 10.72
N GLY A 162 -13.45 17.33 9.83
CA GLY A 162 -14.42 17.54 8.77
C GLY A 162 -13.81 18.31 7.59
N GLY A 163 -14.47 19.41 7.20
CA GLY A 163 -14.03 20.26 6.10
C GLY A 163 -14.16 19.65 4.70
N PRO A 164 -13.72 20.38 3.66
CA PRO A 164 -13.74 19.88 2.29
C PRO A 164 -12.73 18.75 2.03
N GLY A 165 -11.76 18.51 2.92
CA GLY A 165 -10.90 17.33 2.84
C GLY A 165 -9.88 17.37 1.71
N THR A 166 -9.61 18.54 1.13
CA THR A 166 -9.00 18.62 -0.21
C THR A 166 -7.47 18.67 -0.16
N LEU A 167 -6.83 17.86 -1.00
CA LEU A 167 -5.40 17.89 -1.28
C LEU A 167 -5.16 18.13 -2.77
N ASN A 168 -4.18 18.97 -3.12
CA ASN A 168 -3.78 19.21 -4.51
C ASN A 168 -2.27 19.04 -4.70
N ASN A 169 -1.89 18.43 -5.81
CA ASN A 169 -0.50 18.30 -6.24
C ASN A 169 -0.21 19.31 -7.35
N ILE A 170 0.79 20.16 -7.12
CA ILE A 170 1.25 21.17 -8.07
C ILE A 170 2.67 20.81 -8.50
N GLY A 171 2.87 20.53 -9.79
CA GLY A 171 4.19 20.27 -10.36
C GLY A 171 4.90 19.02 -9.81
N GLY A 172 4.17 18.08 -9.21
CA GLY A 172 4.69 16.80 -8.73
C GLY A 172 5.38 16.83 -7.38
N LYS A 173 5.67 18.02 -6.83
CA LYS A 173 6.49 18.20 -5.62
C LYS A 173 5.93 19.18 -4.60
N ARG A 174 4.84 19.88 -4.93
CA ARG A 174 4.18 20.82 -4.03
C ARG A 174 2.81 20.30 -3.67
N LEU A 175 2.62 19.96 -2.40
CA LEU A 175 1.32 19.58 -1.85
C LEU A 175 0.66 20.81 -1.24
N THR A 176 -0.61 21.03 -1.53
CA THR A 176 -1.41 22.07 -0.86
C THR A 176 -2.70 21.46 -0.31
N GLY A 177 -3.18 21.99 0.81
CA GLY A 177 -4.38 21.51 1.47
C GLY A 177 -5.30 22.62 1.97
N VAL A 178 -6.58 22.29 2.09
CA VAL A 178 -7.62 23.07 2.77
C VAL A 178 -8.42 22.08 3.61
N GLU A 179 -8.15 21.99 4.91
CA GLU A 179 -8.56 20.86 5.78
C GLU A 179 -8.22 19.53 5.10
N GLY A 180 -7.01 19.43 4.55
CA GLY A 180 -6.60 18.28 3.76
C GLY A 180 -6.35 17.05 4.63
N HIS A 181 -7.09 15.97 4.37
CA HIS A 181 -6.80 14.65 4.95
C HIS A 181 -6.65 13.65 3.82
N GLY A 182 -5.62 12.81 3.89
CA GLY A 182 -5.44 11.77 2.89
C GLY A 182 -4.07 11.14 2.90
N THR A 183 -3.80 10.34 1.88
CA THR A 183 -2.54 9.60 1.73
C THR A 183 -1.86 9.99 0.43
N ILE A 184 -0.57 10.31 0.51
CA ILE A 184 0.31 10.53 -0.65
C ILE A 184 1.34 9.40 -0.75
N ARG A 185 1.84 9.15 -1.96
CA ARG A 185 2.92 8.18 -2.25
C ARG A 185 4.07 8.89 -2.91
N PHE A 186 5.25 8.84 -2.30
CA PHE A 186 6.49 9.31 -2.93
C PHE A 186 6.93 8.34 -4.03
N ILE A 187 7.66 8.83 -5.02
CA ILE A 187 8.06 8.03 -6.19
C ILE A 187 9.56 7.75 -6.16
N GLY A 188 9.90 6.47 -6.31
CA GLY A 188 11.25 5.92 -6.34
C GLY A 188 11.79 5.49 -4.97
N THR A 189 13.01 4.98 -4.98
CA THR A 189 13.78 4.62 -3.78
C THR A 189 14.37 5.85 -3.12
N VAL A 190 14.13 6.02 -1.82
CA VAL A 190 14.57 7.17 -1.03
C VAL A 190 15.19 6.74 0.30
N SER A 191 16.33 7.33 0.65
CA SER A 191 16.89 7.27 2.01
C SER A 191 16.44 8.46 2.87
N SER A 192 16.00 9.55 2.23
CA SER A 192 15.47 10.72 2.91
C SER A 192 14.46 11.48 2.07
N ILE A 193 13.55 12.20 2.74
CA ILE A 193 12.55 13.08 2.16
C ILE A 193 12.65 14.40 2.90
N ASN A 194 12.87 15.50 2.17
CA ASN A 194 13.01 16.83 2.75
C ASN A 194 11.88 17.74 2.25
N TRP A 195 11.34 18.57 3.12
CA TRP A 195 10.37 19.59 2.72
C TRP A 195 10.42 20.84 3.58
N THR A 196 9.83 21.91 3.05
CA THR A 196 9.56 23.14 3.81
C THR A 196 8.07 23.45 3.84
N ILE A 197 7.65 24.23 4.84
CA ILE A 197 6.26 24.64 5.05
C ILE A 197 6.23 26.17 5.12
N PRO A 198 6.11 26.89 3.99
CA PRO A 198 6.26 28.36 3.98
C PRO A 198 5.14 29.11 4.72
N ASN A 199 3.92 28.55 4.73
CA ASN A 199 2.75 29.18 5.34
C ASN A 199 2.34 28.40 6.59
N PRO A 200 2.23 29.04 7.77
CA PRO A 200 1.85 28.35 8.98
C PRO A 200 0.34 28.16 9.10
N GLU A 201 -0.07 27.21 9.93
CA GLU A 201 -1.39 27.16 10.56
C GLU A 201 -1.27 26.86 12.06
N THR A 202 -2.36 26.59 12.78
CA THR A 202 -2.27 26.22 14.21
C THR A 202 -1.53 24.91 14.39
N TRP A 203 -1.98 23.86 13.70
CA TRP A 203 -1.25 22.61 13.53
C TRP A 203 -1.89 21.77 12.43
N HIS A 204 -1.08 20.91 11.85
CA HIS A 204 -1.49 19.74 11.07
C HIS A 204 -0.53 18.62 11.44
N GLY A 205 -0.69 17.42 10.90
CA GLY A 205 0.28 16.37 11.19
C GLY A 205 0.33 15.27 10.17
N PHE A 206 1.26 14.36 10.40
CA PHE A 206 1.48 13.24 9.52
C PHE A 206 1.99 12.01 10.28
N THR A 207 1.86 10.87 9.62
CA THR A 207 2.71 9.70 9.83
C THR A 207 3.11 9.14 8.47
N VAL A 208 4.06 8.21 8.46
CA VAL A 208 4.56 7.55 7.26
C VAL A 208 4.45 6.05 7.38
N GLY A 209 4.42 5.38 6.23
CA GLY A 209 4.39 3.94 6.15
C GLY A 209 5.00 3.46 4.84
N LEU A 210 5.12 2.15 4.73
CA LEU A 210 5.52 1.48 3.51
C LEU A 210 4.32 0.69 3.03
N LEU A 211 4.05 0.72 1.72
CA LEU A 211 3.15 -0.28 1.15
C LEU A 211 3.75 -1.63 1.56
N GLY A 212 2.96 -2.42 2.27
CA GLY A 212 3.31 -3.77 2.63
C GLY A 212 3.53 -4.47 1.31
N VAL A 213 4.80 -4.76 1.07
CA VAL A 213 5.27 -5.48 -0.09
C VAL A 213 4.34 -6.69 -0.20
N ALA A 214 3.61 -6.82 -1.31
CA ALA A 214 2.90 -8.05 -1.57
C ALA A 214 3.90 -9.18 -1.29
N PRO A 215 3.52 -10.29 -0.62
CA PRO A 215 4.47 -11.37 -0.42
C PRO A 215 5.14 -11.61 -1.77
N CYS A 216 6.47 -11.50 -1.81
CA CYS A 216 7.26 -11.73 -3.00
C CYS A 216 7.63 -13.20 -2.94
N PRO A 217 6.74 -14.12 -3.34
CA PRO A 217 7.06 -15.54 -3.23
C PRO A 217 8.31 -15.86 -4.06
N CYS A 218 8.61 -15.04 -5.08
CA CYS A 218 9.77 -15.19 -5.95
C CYS A 218 11.09 -14.62 -5.40
N ASP A 219 11.10 -13.93 -4.25
CA ASP A 219 12.33 -13.59 -3.50
C ASP A 219 12.67 -14.81 -2.63
N LEU A 220 13.40 -15.74 -3.24
CA LEU A 220 13.67 -17.06 -2.69
C LEU A 220 14.86 -17.04 -1.73
N ASN A 221 15.73 -16.04 -1.82
CA ASN A 221 16.89 -15.87 -0.93
C ASN A 221 16.61 -14.89 0.23
N GLY A 222 15.54 -14.09 0.15
CA GLY A 222 15.08 -13.14 1.17
C GLY A 222 15.88 -11.84 1.21
N ASP A 223 16.53 -11.44 0.13
CA ASP A 223 17.37 -10.24 0.07
C ASP A 223 16.63 -8.98 -0.38
N GLY A 224 15.34 -9.11 -0.72
CA GLY A 224 14.45 -8.03 -1.13
C GLY A 224 14.46 -7.75 -2.63
N PHE A 225 15.14 -8.55 -3.42
CA PHE A 225 15.13 -8.50 -4.88
C PHE A 225 14.61 -9.82 -5.46
N VAL A 226 14.21 -9.78 -6.73
CA VAL A 226 13.96 -11.00 -7.52
C VAL A 226 14.93 -10.95 -8.68
N ASP A 227 16.07 -11.62 -8.52
CA ASP A 227 17.18 -11.50 -9.46
C ASP A 227 17.80 -12.87 -9.83
N ASP A 228 19.02 -12.86 -10.37
CA ASP A 228 19.71 -14.06 -10.83
C ASP A 228 19.99 -15.04 -9.68
N ASP A 229 20.17 -14.56 -8.46
CA ASP A 229 20.39 -15.40 -7.29
C ASP A 229 19.10 -16.15 -6.91
N ASP A 230 17.93 -15.52 -7.04
CA ASP A 230 16.63 -16.20 -6.89
C ASP A 230 16.37 -17.18 -8.03
N PHE A 231 16.78 -16.82 -9.25
CA PHE A 231 16.60 -17.71 -10.41
C PHE A 231 17.37 -19.02 -10.23
N VAL A 232 18.54 -19.00 -9.59
CA VAL A 232 19.30 -20.22 -9.27
C VAL A 232 18.53 -21.10 -8.28
N ILE A 233 17.84 -20.51 -7.30
CA ILE A 233 17.02 -21.26 -6.32
C ILE A 233 15.77 -21.82 -7.00
N PHE A 234 15.11 -21.01 -7.84
CA PHE A 234 13.96 -21.42 -8.64
C PHE A 234 14.31 -22.61 -9.54
N LEU A 235 15.43 -22.53 -10.28
CA LEU A 235 15.88 -23.58 -11.19
C LEU A 235 16.16 -24.90 -10.46
N ALA A 236 16.67 -24.85 -9.23
CA ALA A 236 16.88 -26.06 -8.43
C ALA A 236 15.56 -26.77 -8.10
N ALA A 237 14.53 -26.01 -7.71
CA ALA A 237 13.19 -26.55 -7.44
C ALA A 237 12.47 -27.00 -8.72
N TYR A 238 12.57 -26.23 -9.80
CA TYR A 238 11.99 -26.54 -11.11
C TYR A 238 12.50 -27.87 -11.67
N ASN A 239 13.78 -28.18 -11.49
CA ASN A 239 14.35 -29.46 -11.91
C ASN A 239 13.81 -30.68 -11.13
N ILE A 240 13.25 -30.45 -9.94
CA ILE A 240 12.65 -31.50 -9.10
C ILE A 240 11.16 -31.68 -9.43
N LEU A 241 10.48 -30.61 -9.87
CA LEU A 241 9.09 -30.55 -10.31
C LEU A 241 8.04 -30.85 -9.23
N ASP A 242 8.13 -31.98 -8.52
CA ASP A 242 7.12 -32.45 -7.57
C ASP A 242 7.41 -31.96 -6.14
N CYS A 243 6.51 -31.18 -5.55
CA CYS A 243 6.66 -30.70 -4.17
C CYS A 243 6.67 -31.82 -3.12
N LEU A 244 6.20 -33.03 -3.46
CA LEU A 244 6.27 -34.20 -2.59
C LEU A 244 7.59 -34.97 -2.70
N ASP A 245 8.46 -34.61 -3.66
CA ASP A 245 9.76 -35.26 -3.81
C ASP A 245 10.64 -34.99 -2.56
N PRO A 246 11.25 -36.02 -1.95
CA PRO A 246 12.10 -35.86 -0.77
C PRO A 246 13.32 -34.94 -0.96
N SER A 247 13.74 -34.69 -2.20
CA SER A 247 14.82 -33.77 -2.54
C SER A 247 14.36 -32.31 -2.65
N MET A 248 13.05 -32.04 -2.70
CA MET A 248 12.49 -30.69 -2.75
C MET A 248 12.80 -29.93 -1.44
N PRO A 249 13.25 -28.66 -1.52
CA PRO A 249 13.41 -27.82 -0.34
C PRO A 249 12.12 -27.73 0.49
N ALA A 250 12.28 -27.64 1.81
CA ALA A 250 11.15 -27.64 2.73
C ALA A 250 10.14 -26.54 2.39
N ARG A 251 8.85 -26.91 2.38
CA ARG A 251 7.69 -26.05 2.04
C ARG A 251 7.55 -25.68 0.56
N CYS A 252 8.30 -26.31 -0.35
CA CYS A 252 8.21 -26.08 -1.79
C CYS A 252 8.20 -24.58 -2.15
N PRO A 253 9.31 -23.87 -1.89
CA PRO A 253 9.32 -22.41 -1.92
C PRO A 253 9.04 -21.80 -3.30
N ALA A 254 9.13 -22.59 -4.37
CA ALA A 254 8.94 -22.15 -5.75
C ALA A 254 7.59 -22.54 -6.37
N ASP A 255 6.67 -23.14 -5.60
CA ASP A 255 5.27 -23.38 -6.00
C ASP A 255 4.47 -22.11 -5.71
N PHE A 256 4.40 -21.23 -6.71
CA PHE A 256 3.84 -19.88 -6.58
C PHE A 256 2.34 -19.86 -6.84
N ASN A 257 1.82 -20.82 -7.60
CA ASN A 257 0.40 -20.94 -7.89
C ASN A 257 -0.36 -21.88 -6.91
N GLY A 258 0.37 -22.63 -6.07
CA GLY A 258 -0.15 -23.52 -5.04
C GLY A 258 -0.67 -24.86 -5.56
N ASP A 259 -0.24 -25.32 -6.74
CA ASP A 259 -0.73 -26.55 -7.36
C ASP A 259 0.11 -27.80 -7.02
N SER A 260 1.10 -27.65 -6.14
CA SER A 260 2.05 -28.68 -5.69
C SER A 260 3.05 -29.14 -6.76
N LEU A 261 3.20 -28.39 -7.84
CA LEU A 261 4.27 -28.53 -8.82
C LEU A 261 5.09 -27.24 -8.89
N VAL A 262 6.33 -27.37 -9.38
CA VAL A 262 7.18 -26.24 -9.75
C VAL A 262 7.43 -26.35 -11.25
N ASP A 263 6.58 -25.72 -12.05
CA ASP A 263 6.57 -25.88 -13.51
C ASP A 263 6.51 -24.55 -14.28
N ASP A 264 6.28 -24.64 -15.60
CA ASP A 264 6.22 -23.47 -16.49
C ASP A 264 5.21 -22.41 -16.00
N THR A 265 4.18 -22.82 -15.26
CA THR A 265 3.17 -21.94 -14.67
C THR A 265 3.78 -21.06 -13.58
N ASP A 266 4.64 -21.62 -12.72
CA ASP A 266 5.41 -20.88 -11.73
C ASP A 266 6.49 -20.02 -12.39
N PHE A 267 7.09 -20.51 -13.49
CA PHE A 267 8.07 -19.74 -14.24
C PHE A 267 7.48 -18.46 -14.82
N VAL A 268 6.22 -18.48 -15.29
CA VAL A 268 5.53 -17.28 -15.75
C VAL A 268 5.37 -16.26 -14.61
N ILE A 269 5.08 -16.72 -13.40
CA ILE A 269 4.98 -15.87 -12.21
C ILE A 269 6.37 -15.31 -11.84
N PHE A 270 7.40 -16.16 -11.85
CA PHE A 270 8.79 -15.77 -11.60
C PHE A 270 9.28 -14.69 -12.57
N VAL A 271 9.09 -14.88 -13.87
CA VAL A 271 9.56 -13.94 -14.92
C VAL A 271 8.82 -12.62 -14.84
N ALA A 272 7.54 -12.60 -14.44
CA ALA A 272 6.82 -11.36 -14.19
C ALA A 272 7.48 -10.57 -13.05
N ALA A 273 7.81 -11.22 -11.93
CA ALA A 273 8.49 -10.60 -10.80
C ALA A 273 9.93 -10.17 -11.13
N TYR A 274 10.69 -11.04 -11.79
CA TYR A 274 12.08 -10.79 -12.21
C TYR A 274 12.18 -9.60 -13.18
N ASN A 275 11.25 -9.45 -14.13
CA ASN A 275 11.26 -8.33 -15.09
C ASN A 275 10.95 -6.98 -14.46
N GLU A 276 10.25 -6.96 -13.33
CA GLU A 276 10.04 -5.73 -12.58
C GLU A 276 11.31 -5.33 -11.82
N LEU A 277 12.27 -6.25 -11.59
CA LEU A 277 13.50 -6.06 -10.79
C LEU A 277 13.24 -5.56 -9.35
N VAL A 278 11.99 -5.66 -8.89
CA VAL A 278 11.55 -5.14 -7.61
C VAL A 278 10.57 -6.13 -6.99
N CYS A 279 10.72 -6.33 -5.69
CA CYS A 279 9.73 -6.91 -4.80
C CYS A 279 8.72 -5.78 -4.43
N PRO A 280 7.50 -5.75 -5.01
CA PRO A 280 6.58 -4.60 -4.89
C PRO A 280 5.81 -4.55 -3.57
#